data_AF-A0A3D1H595-F1
#
_entry.id   AF-A0A3D1H595-F1
#
_cell.length_a   1.000
_cell.length_b   1.000
_cell.length_c   1.000
_cell.angle_alpha   90.00
_cell.angle_beta   90.00
_cell.angle_gamma   90.00
#
_symmetry.space_group_name_H-M   'P 1'
#
loop_
_entity.id
_entity.type
_entity.pdbx_description
1 polymer ?
#
loop_
_entity_poly.entity_id
_entity_poly.type
_entity_poly.pdbx_seq_one_letter_code
_entity_poly.pdbx_strand_id
1 'polypeptide(L)'
;MNTKEHWENIYSTKTPAEVSWTQAYPETSLELIAQTLVSKNVPIIDIGGGDSLVVDFLLKMGYTDITVLDISAAAIDRAKKRLGADATKVEWLVSDILDFKPTKTYEVWH
;
A
#
# COMPACT_ATOMS: atom_id res chain seq x y z
N MET A 1 10.01 -17.91 -14.20
CA MET A 1 9.32 -17.21 -13.10
C MET A 1 8.52 -16.08 -13.71
N ASN A 2 7.21 -16.10 -13.52
CA ASN A 2 6.35 -14.95 -13.83
C ASN A 2 6.65 -13.81 -12.81
N THR A 3 6.49 -12.55 -13.21
CA THR A 3 6.65 -11.35 -12.36
C THR A 3 6.00 -11.51 -11.00
N LYS A 4 4.80 -12.10 -10.94
CA LYS A 4 4.10 -12.36 -9.67
C LYS A 4 4.87 -13.32 -8.77
N GLU A 5 5.30 -14.47 -9.30
CA GLU A 5 6.05 -15.48 -8.53
C GLU A 5 7.36 -14.92 -7.97
N HIS A 6 8.01 -14.03 -8.72
CA HIS A 6 9.22 -13.35 -8.26
C HIS A 6 8.94 -12.51 -7.00
N TRP A 7 7.94 -11.63 -7.04
CA TRP A 7 7.61 -10.75 -5.92
C TRP A 7 7.05 -11.52 -4.72
N GLU A 8 6.20 -12.52 -4.94
CA GLU A 8 5.73 -13.43 -3.88
C GLU A 8 6.91 -14.10 -3.16
N ASN A 9 7.89 -14.60 -3.92
CA ASN A 9 9.07 -15.22 -3.33
C ASN A 9 9.91 -14.24 -2.51
N ILE A 10 10.16 -13.03 -3.02
CA ILE A 10 10.90 -11.99 -2.28
C ILE A 10 10.20 -11.67 -0.94
N TYR A 11 8.90 -11.39 -0.97
CA TYR A 11 8.11 -11.09 0.23
C TYR A 11 7.76 -12.33 1.07
N SER A 12 8.11 -13.53 0.64
CA SER A 12 8.04 -14.73 1.49
C SER A 12 9.37 -15.02 2.19
N THR A 13 10.49 -14.55 1.63
CA THR A 13 11.83 -15.00 2.06
C THR A 13 12.71 -13.90 2.66
N LYS A 14 12.49 -12.63 2.32
CA LYS A 14 13.32 -11.51 2.79
C LYS A 14 12.58 -10.60 3.76
N THR A 15 13.24 -10.12 4.79
CA THR A 15 12.76 -9.08 5.70
C THR A 15 12.96 -7.68 5.13
N PRO A 16 12.24 -6.65 5.63
CA PRO A 16 12.46 -5.27 5.21
C PRO A 16 13.92 -4.79 5.37
N ALA A 17 14.66 -5.31 6.36
CA ALA A 17 16.07 -4.94 6.56
C ALA A 17 17.03 -5.54 5.51
N GLU A 18 16.59 -6.54 4.74
CA GLU A 18 17.37 -7.21 3.71
C GLU A 18 17.14 -6.62 2.30
N VAL A 19 16.36 -5.54 2.22
CA VAL A 19 16.03 -4.82 0.99
C VAL A 19 16.23 -3.31 1.19
N SER A 20 16.60 -2.58 0.14
CA SER A 20 17.00 -1.18 0.26
C SER A 20 15.89 -0.17 -0.08
N TRP A 21 14.71 -0.64 -0.43
CA TRP A 21 13.62 0.19 -0.98
C TRP A 21 12.50 0.47 0.02
N THR A 22 12.66 0.09 1.29
CA THR A 22 11.70 0.42 2.36
C THR A 22 12.22 1.58 3.20
N GLN A 23 11.35 2.53 3.54
CA GLN A 23 11.66 3.60 4.47
C GLN A 23 10.84 3.44 5.76
N ALA A 24 11.47 3.67 6.91
CA ALA A 24 10.78 3.59 8.22
C ALA A 24 9.72 4.70 8.39
N TYR A 25 9.93 5.84 7.74
CA TYR A 25 8.96 6.93 7.65
C TYR A 25 8.97 7.48 6.21
N PRO A 26 7.88 7.31 5.44
CA PRO A 26 7.81 7.72 4.04
C PRO A 26 7.42 9.21 3.92
N GLU A 27 8.26 10.09 4.46
CA GLU A 27 7.97 11.53 4.63
C GLU A 27 7.50 12.22 3.34
N THR A 28 8.29 12.13 2.28
CA THR A 28 7.99 12.82 1.01
C THR A 28 6.67 12.34 0.40
N SER A 29 6.39 11.04 0.45
CA SER A 29 5.11 10.49 -0.02
C SER A 29 3.93 11.09 0.75
N LEU A 30 4.02 11.11 2.08
CA LEU A 30 2.96 11.62 2.94
C LEU A 30 2.75 13.13 2.74
N GLU A 31 3.82 13.89 2.55
CA GLU A 31 3.74 15.32 2.26
C GLU A 31 3.03 15.60 0.93
N LEU A 32 3.40 14.88 -0.13
CA LEU A 32 2.78 15.05 -1.45
C LEU A 32 1.29 14.67 -1.45
N ILE A 33 0.93 13.57 -0.77
CA ILE A 33 -0.48 13.17 -0.58
C ILE A 33 -1.24 14.22 0.24
N ALA A 34 -0.63 14.74 1.32
CA ALA A 34 -1.28 15.74 2.15
C ALA A 34 -1.49 17.08 1.42
N GLN A 35 -0.56 17.47 0.53
CA GLN A 35 -0.67 18.70 -0.25
C GLN A 35 -1.71 18.61 -1.38
N THR A 36 -1.98 17.42 -1.88
CA THR A 36 -2.97 17.20 -2.96
C THR A 36 -4.39 17.08 -2.43
N LEU A 37 -4.59 16.67 -1.17
CA LEU A 37 -5.90 16.34 -0.64
C LEU A 37 -6.46 17.41 0.31
N VAL A 38 -7.64 17.91 -0.05
CA VAL A 38 -8.40 18.87 0.78
C VAL A 38 -9.17 18.17 1.91
N SER A 39 -9.54 16.90 1.72
CA SER A 39 -10.32 16.13 2.69
C SER A 39 -9.69 14.77 2.98
N LYS A 40 -9.95 14.23 4.18
CA LYS A 40 -9.43 12.92 4.64
C LYS A 40 -10.27 11.72 4.21
N ASN A 41 -11.46 11.96 3.67
CA ASN A 41 -12.39 10.92 3.23
C ASN A 41 -12.41 10.68 1.72
N VAL A 42 -11.47 11.27 0.98
CA VAL A 42 -11.32 11.05 -0.45
C VAL A 42 -10.61 9.72 -0.73
N PRO A 43 -11.06 8.94 -1.72
CA PRO A 43 -10.40 7.71 -2.14
C PRO A 43 -8.93 7.90 -2.57
N ILE A 44 -8.03 7.17 -1.90
CA ILE A 44 -6.59 7.09 -2.21
C ILE A 44 -6.28 5.65 -2.61
N ILE A 45 -5.48 5.47 -3.66
CA ILE A 45 -4.87 4.18 -3.99
C ILE A 45 -3.34 4.26 -3.91
N ASP A 46 -2.74 3.34 -3.16
CA ASP A 46 -1.29 3.14 -3.03
C ASP A 46 -0.87 1.94 -3.88
N ILE A 47 -0.19 2.20 -5.00
CA ILE A 47 0.16 1.20 -6.02
C ILE A 47 1.53 0.59 -5.72
N GLY A 48 1.57 -0.72 -5.57
CA GLY A 48 2.77 -1.40 -5.05
C GLY A 48 3.01 -1.10 -3.57
N GLY A 49 1.96 -0.72 -2.84
CA GLY A 49 2.05 -0.32 -1.44
C GLY A 49 2.33 -1.47 -0.47
N GLY A 50 2.21 -2.73 -0.90
CA GLY A 50 2.35 -3.99 -0.16
C GLY A 50 2.93 -3.87 1.25
N ASP A 51 4.24 -4.10 1.41
CA ASP A 51 4.94 -4.06 2.71
C ASP A 51 5.41 -2.63 3.09
N SER A 52 5.04 -1.61 2.31
CA SER A 52 5.33 -0.19 2.61
C SER A 52 4.60 0.28 3.86
N LEU A 53 5.08 1.38 4.45
CA LEU A 53 4.48 2.01 5.62
C LEU A 53 3.55 3.18 5.30
N VAL A 54 3.35 3.53 4.02
CA VAL A 54 2.50 4.67 3.63
C VAL A 54 1.09 4.50 4.20
N VAL A 55 0.47 3.34 4.00
CA VAL A 55 -0.85 3.00 4.56
C VAL A 55 -0.91 3.15 6.09
N ASP A 56 0.13 2.73 6.81
CA ASP A 56 0.21 2.85 8.27
C ASP A 56 0.12 4.32 8.71
N PHE A 57 0.82 5.21 8.01
CA PHE A 57 0.82 6.63 8.34
C PHE A 57 -0.43 7.35 7.83
N LEU A 58 -0.97 6.98 6.67
CA LEU A 58 -2.25 7.53 6.19
C LEU A 58 -3.39 7.25 7.19
N LEU A 59 -3.47 6.03 7.71
CA LEU A 59 -4.44 5.69 8.76
C LEU A 59 -4.24 6.53 10.02
N LYS A 60 -2.99 6.70 10.48
CA LYS A 60 -2.66 7.55 11.65
C LYS A 60 -3.00 9.02 11.43
N MET A 61 -2.89 9.50 10.19
CA MET A 61 -3.27 10.87 9.79
C MET A 61 -4.78 11.07 9.59
N GLY A 62 -5.57 10.00 9.79
CA GLY A 62 -7.03 10.05 9.77
C GLY A 62 -7.65 9.89 8.38
N TYR A 63 -6.90 9.44 7.38
CA TYR A 63 -7.48 9.09 6.08
C TYR A 63 -8.35 7.84 6.20
N THR A 64 -9.52 7.84 5.53
CA THR A 64 -10.56 6.82 5.76
C THR A 64 -10.96 5.99 4.54
N ASP A 65 -10.58 6.40 3.32
CA ASP A 65 -10.83 5.64 2.09
C ASP A 65 -9.50 5.33 1.42
N ILE A 66 -8.83 4.29 1.92
CA ILE A 66 -7.50 3.89 1.47
C ILE A 66 -7.60 2.52 0.81
N THR A 67 -7.03 2.41 -0.38
CA THR A 67 -6.86 1.16 -1.11
C THR A 67 -5.38 0.89 -1.30
N VAL A 68 -4.93 -0.31 -0.99
CA VAL A 68 -3.57 -0.77 -1.28
C VAL A 68 -3.64 -1.86 -2.33
N LEU A 69 -2.93 -1.64 -3.43
CA LEU A 69 -2.78 -2.62 -4.50
C LEU A 69 -1.34 -3.12 -4.52
N ASP A 70 -1.15 -4.43 -4.51
CA ASP A 70 0.17 -5.03 -4.75
C ASP A 70 0.03 -6.32 -5.56
N ILE A 71 1.03 -6.63 -6.36
CA ILE A 71 1.09 -7.89 -7.11
C ILE A 71 1.29 -9.10 -6.18
N SER A 72 1.88 -8.87 -5.00
CA SER A 72 2.24 -9.87 -4.00
C SER A 72 1.24 -9.92 -2.84
N ALA A 73 0.54 -11.05 -2.70
CA ALA A 73 -0.28 -11.36 -1.54
C ALA A 73 0.57 -11.42 -0.27
N ALA A 74 1.80 -11.97 -0.33
CA ALA A 74 2.69 -12.02 0.81
C ALA A 74 3.05 -10.63 1.35
N ALA A 75 3.22 -9.63 0.48
CA ALA A 75 3.47 -8.25 0.89
C ALA A 75 2.27 -7.66 1.63
N ILE A 76 1.07 -7.84 1.07
CA ILE A 76 -0.20 -7.41 1.68
C ILE A 76 -0.44 -8.09 3.03
N ASP A 77 -0.18 -9.39 3.15
CA ASP A 77 -0.39 -10.13 4.40
C ASP A 77 0.56 -9.65 5.51
N ARG A 78 1.78 -9.23 5.19
CA ARG A 78 2.70 -8.58 6.15
C ARG A 78 2.14 -7.26 6.64
N ALA A 79 1.66 -6.40 5.75
CA ALA A 79 1.05 -5.13 6.14
C ALA A 79 -0.20 -5.32 6.99
N LYS A 80 -1.11 -6.24 6.60
CA LYS A 80 -2.27 -6.61 7.41
C LYS A 80 -1.88 -7.09 8.80
N LYS A 81 -0.87 -7.96 8.90
CA LYS A 81 -0.38 -8.47 10.19
C LYS A 81 0.19 -7.34 11.06
N ARG A 82 0.93 -6.40 10.46
CA ARG A 82 1.50 -5.23 11.14
C ARG A 82 0.41 -4.26 11.63
N LEU A 83 -0.62 -4.01 10.82
CA LEU A 83 -1.74 -3.12 11.13
C LEU A 83 -2.76 -3.72 12.12
N GLY A 84 -2.81 -5.05 12.22
CA GLY A 84 -3.74 -5.73 13.12
C GLY A 84 -5.20 -5.38 12.81
N ALA A 85 -5.94 -4.91 13.82
CA ALA A 85 -7.35 -4.55 13.67
C ALA A 85 -7.58 -3.39 12.67
N ASP A 86 -6.62 -2.48 12.50
CA ASP A 86 -6.75 -1.37 11.57
C ASP A 86 -6.72 -1.82 10.11
N ALA A 87 -6.26 -3.05 9.82
CA ALA A 87 -6.27 -3.62 8.48
C ALA A 87 -7.69 -3.71 7.87
N THR A 88 -8.74 -3.74 8.70
CA THR A 88 -10.13 -3.75 8.22
C THR A 88 -10.60 -2.39 7.69
N LYS A 89 -9.83 -1.33 7.91
CA LYS A 89 -10.13 0.03 7.43
C LYS A 89 -9.56 0.30 6.02
N VAL A 90 -8.86 -0.68 5.45
CA VAL A 90 -8.16 -0.57 4.16
C VAL A 90 -8.76 -1.58 3.18
N GLU A 91 -8.97 -1.15 1.95
CA GLU A 91 -9.30 -2.03 0.83
C GLU A 91 -8.00 -2.63 0.28
N TRP A 92 -7.92 -3.96 0.19
CA TRP A 92 -6.69 -4.66 -0.22
C TRP A 92 -6.89 -5.39 -1.53
N LEU A 93 -6.07 -5.09 -2.53
CA LEU A 93 -6.16 -5.67 -3.87
C LEU A 93 -4.86 -6.41 -4.22
N VAL A 94 -4.96 -7.72 -4.44
CA VAL A 94 -3.85 -8.52 -4.99
C VAL A 94 -3.99 -8.59 -6.50
N SER A 95 -3.28 -7.73 -7.23
CA SER A 95 -3.38 -7.64 -8.69
C SER A 95 -2.08 -7.10 -9.28
N ASP A 96 -1.76 -7.51 -10.51
CA ASP A 96 -0.85 -6.74 -11.35
C ASP A 96 -1.55 -5.41 -11.70
N ILE A 97 -0.82 -4.29 -11.62
CA ILE A 97 -1.32 -2.97 -12.00
C ILE A 97 -1.68 -2.90 -13.49
N LEU A 98 -1.00 -3.67 -14.33
CA LEU A 98 -1.27 -3.72 -15.77
C LEU A 98 -2.63 -4.38 -16.09
N ASP A 99 -3.11 -5.24 -15.20
CA ASP A 99 -4.39 -5.93 -15.32
C ASP A 99 -5.51 -5.25 -14.49
N PHE A 100 -5.13 -4.36 -13.56
CA PHE A 100 -6.06 -3.69 -12.66
C PHE A 100 -7.02 -2.78 -13.41
N LYS A 101 -8.31 -2.95 -13.11
CA LYS A 101 -9.39 -2.10 -13.64
C LYS A 101 -10.11 -1.45 -12.47
N PRO A 102 -9.96 -0.12 -12.28
CA PRO A 102 -10.60 0.56 -11.16
C PRO A 102 -12.13 0.53 -11.29
N THR A 103 -12.81 0.16 -10.22
CA THR A 103 -14.28 0.16 -10.10
C THR A 103 -14.83 1.45 -9.48
N LYS A 104 -13.95 2.26 -8.90
CA LYS A 104 -14.21 3.60 -8.37
C LYS A 104 -13.14 4.57 -8.86
N THR A 105 -13.45 5.86 -8.83
CA THR A 105 -12.47 6.93 -9.08
C THR A 105 -11.64 7.15 -7.82
N TYR A 106 -10.34 7.38 -8.00
CA TYR A 106 -9.45 7.80 -6.92
C TYR A 106 -8.97 9.22 -7.16
N GLU A 107 -9.05 10.06 -6.14
CA GLU A 107 -8.52 11.42 -6.16
C GLU A 107 -6.98 11.43 -6.16
N VAL A 108 -6.36 10.44 -5.51
CA VAL A 108 -4.90 10.28 -5.50
C VAL A 108 -4.51 8.86 -5.85
N TRP A 109 -3.56 8.77 -6.77
CA TRP A 109 -2.80 7.57 -7.09
C TRP A 109 -1.37 7.83 -6.62
N HIS A 110 -0.93 7.09 -5.61
CA HIS A 110 0.44 7.12 -5.11
C HIS A 110 1.24 5.98 -5.69
#